data_AF-A0A7G8ZML9-F1
#
_entry.id   AF-A0A7G8ZML9-F1
#
_cell.length_a   1.000
_cell.length_b   1.000
_cell.length_c   1.000
_cell.angle_alpha   90.00
_cell.angle_beta   90.00
_cell.angle_gamma   90.00
#
_symmetry.space_group_name_H-M   'P 1'
#
loop_
_entity.id
_entity.type
_entity.pdbx_description
1 polymer ?
#
loop_
_entity_poly.entity_id
_entity_poly.type
_entity_poly.pdbx_seq_one_letter_code
_entity_poly.pdbx_strand_id
1 'polypeptide(L)'
;MFRILAGSAAVFALSTAAFALTPQEELTAACTESGNDAADCACAADHIVETLDETELAFMLAVMEADTNEPTEVMSIAAEQGMEVADIMVMGQKMQVAEPVMREACGIDEFN
;
A
#
# COMPACT_ATOMS: atom_id res chain seq x y z
N MET A 1 36.36 -44.53 19.72
CA MET A 1 35.37 -43.97 20.66
C MET A 1 35.82 -42.55 20.99
N PHE A 2 34.90 -41.58 20.97
CA PHE A 2 35.03 -40.12 21.23
C PHE A 2 35.19 -39.13 20.05
N ARG A 3 34.01 -38.55 19.71
CA ARG A 3 33.66 -37.12 19.50
C ARG A 3 34.13 -36.33 18.25
N ILE A 4 33.20 -36.26 17.30
CA ILE A 4 32.60 -35.07 16.65
C ILE A 4 33.33 -33.74 16.88
N LEU A 5 33.76 -33.10 15.79
CA LEU A 5 33.52 -31.68 15.54
C LEU A 5 33.06 -31.54 14.09
N ALA A 6 31.74 -31.63 13.91
CA ALA A 6 31.06 -31.12 12.73
C ALA A 6 31.30 -29.60 12.73
N GLY A 7 32.17 -29.14 11.83
CA GLY A 7 32.37 -27.72 11.57
C GLY A 7 31.09 -27.15 11.00
N SER A 8 30.51 -26.24 11.77
CA SER A 8 29.20 -25.64 11.60
C SER A 8 28.96 -25.06 10.21
N ALA A 9 27.72 -25.26 9.78
CA ALA A 9 27.04 -24.55 8.71
C ALA A 9 27.30 -23.04 8.76
N ALA A 10 27.82 -22.51 7.66
CA ALA A 10 27.76 -21.09 7.36
C ALA A 10 27.69 -20.93 5.83
N VAL A 11 26.66 -21.52 5.22
CA VAL A 11 26.18 -20.98 3.94
C VAL A 11 25.20 -19.89 4.33
N PHE A 12 25.70 -18.68 4.22
CA PHE A 12 24.94 -17.43 4.23
C PHE A 12 23.54 -17.67 3.69
N ALA A 13 22.55 -17.54 4.57
CA ALA A 13 21.21 -17.18 4.17
C ALA A 13 21.36 -15.83 3.45
N LEU A 14 21.47 -15.89 2.13
CA LEU A 14 21.25 -14.76 1.26
C LEU A 14 19.86 -14.26 1.62
N SER A 15 19.85 -13.20 2.41
CA SER A 15 18.69 -12.36 2.65
C SER A 15 18.18 -11.95 1.29
N THR A 16 17.19 -12.69 0.77
CA THR A 16 16.27 -12.17 -0.22
C THR A 16 15.48 -11.11 0.52
N ALA A 17 16.06 -9.91 0.64
CA ALA A 17 15.27 -8.71 0.71
C ALA A 17 14.42 -8.77 -0.55
N ALA A 18 13.17 -9.23 -0.40
CA ALA A 18 12.14 -8.86 -1.36
C ALA A 18 12.24 -7.34 -1.41
N PHE A 19 12.56 -6.80 -2.58
CA PHE A 19 12.45 -5.36 -2.77
C PHE A 19 10.96 -5.07 -2.59
N ALA A 20 10.58 -4.61 -1.39
CA ALA A 20 9.27 -4.04 -1.18
C ALA A 20 9.16 -2.88 -2.18
N LEU A 21 8.11 -2.92 -2.98
CA LEU A 21 7.84 -1.87 -3.96
C LEU A 21 7.65 -0.55 -3.20
N THR A 22 7.91 0.57 -3.87
CA THR A 22 7.52 1.87 -3.29
C THR A 22 5.98 1.96 -3.21
N PRO A 23 5.41 2.77 -2.31
CA PRO A 23 3.96 2.98 -2.25
C PRO A 23 3.34 3.33 -3.62
N GLN A 24 4.03 4.15 -4.41
CA GLN A 24 3.62 4.51 -5.77
C GLN A 24 3.55 3.26 -6.68
N GLU A 25 4.56 2.40 -6.64
CA GLU A 25 4.62 1.18 -7.44
C GLU A 25 3.56 0.16 -6.99
N GLU A 26 3.31 0.03 -5.69
CA GLU A 26 2.25 -0.85 -5.13
C GLU A 26 0.86 -0.40 -5.57
N LEU A 27 0.57 0.90 -5.44
CA LEU A 27 -0.71 1.48 -5.87
C LEU A 27 -0.91 1.35 -7.38
N THR A 28 0.14 1.62 -8.16
CA THR A 28 0.09 1.47 -9.62
C THR A 28 -0.19 0.02 -10.01
N ALA A 29 0.49 -0.93 -9.36
CA ALA A 29 0.32 -2.36 -9.62
C ALA A 29 -1.11 -2.82 -9.29
N ALA A 30 -1.63 -2.49 -8.11
CA ALA A 30 -2.97 -2.88 -7.69
C ALA A 30 -4.08 -2.26 -8.56
N CYS A 31 -3.93 -0.99 -8.96
CA CYS A 31 -4.83 -0.33 -9.89
C CYS A 31 -4.81 -1.00 -11.27
N THR A 32 -3.63 -1.36 -11.77
CA THR A 32 -3.47 -2.05 -13.06
C THR A 32 -4.04 -3.46 -13.02
N GLU A 33 -3.86 -4.19 -11.91
CA GLU A 33 -4.44 -5.51 -11.68
C GLU A 33 -5.97 -5.47 -11.66
N SER A 34 -6.54 -4.35 -11.21
CA SER A 34 -7.99 -4.09 -11.26
C SER A 34 -8.51 -3.82 -12.69
N GLY A 35 -7.63 -3.77 -13.70
CA GLY A 35 -8.00 -3.64 -15.11
C GLY A 35 -7.99 -2.21 -15.65
N ASN A 36 -7.34 -1.28 -14.95
CA ASN A 36 -7.17 0.11 -15.38
C ASN A 36 -5.89 0.29 -16.22
N ASP A 37 -5.83 1.37 -17.00
CA ASP A 37 -4.64 1.67 -17.81
C ASP A 37 -3.45 2.02 -16.90
N ALA A 38 -2.27 1.50 -17.24
CA ALA A 38 -1.08 1.68 -16.41
C ALA A 38 -0.63 3.15 -16.30
N ALA A 39 -0.85 3.97 -17.34
CA ALA A 39 -0.52 5.40 -17.30
C ALA A 39 -1.46 6.16 -16.36
N ASP A 40 -2.75 5.82 -16.41
CA ASP A 40 -3.78 6.39 -15.53
C ASP A 40 -3.51 5.99 -14.07
N CYS A 41 -3.17 4.72 -13.83
CA CYS A 41 -2.81 4.21 -12.51
C CYS A 41 -1.55 4.84 -11.93
N ALA A 42 -0.51 5.04 -12.75
CA ALA A 42 0.71 5.71 -12.31
C ALA A 42 0.44 7.16 -11.92
N CYS A 43 -0.33 7.89 -12.75
CA CYS A 43 -0.71 9.26 -12.44
C CYS A 43 -1.57 9.36 -11.17
N ALA A 44 -2.54 8.45 -11.01
CA ALA A 44 -3.37 8.40 -9.81
C ALA A 44 -2.54 8.08 -8.55
N ALA A 45 -1.61 7.13 -8.64
CA ALA A 45 -0.71 6.78 -7.54
C ALA A 45 0.15 7.97 -7.10
N ASP A 46 0.66 8.78 -8.04
CA ASP A 46 1.42 10.01 -7.74
C ASP A 46 0.57 10.98 -6.92
N HIS A 47 -0.64 11.25 -7.37
CA HIS A 47 -1.57 12.13 -6.67
C HIS A 47 -1.93 11.63 -5.27
N ILE A 48 -2.08 10.33 -5.09
CA ILE A 48 -2.38 9.74 -3.79
C ILE A 48 -1.19 9.89 -2.83
N VAL A 49 0.03 9.61 -3.30
CA VAL A 49 1.26 9.75 -2.50
C VAL A 49 1.55 11.21 -2.14
N GLU A 50 1.15 12.17 -2.98
CA GLU A 50 1.25 13.60 -2.67
C GLU A 50 0.17 14.10 -1.71
N THR A 51 -1.00 13.45 -1.70
CA THR A 51 -2.17 13.88 -0.90
C THR A 51 -2.14 13.34 0.52
N LEU A 52 -1.71 12.09 0.65
CA LEU A 52 -1.73 11.35 1.92
C LEU A 52 -0.38 11.42 2.61
N ASP A 53 -0.41 11.47 3.95
CA ASP A 53 0.81 11.33 4.73
C ASP A 53 1.25 9.86 4.84
N GLU A 54 2.43 9.64 5.44
CA GLU A 54 3.04 8.31 5.57
C GLU A 54 2.12 7.31 6.31
N THR A 55 1.41 7.75 7.34
CA THR A 55 0.52 6.91 8.12
C THR A 55 -0.75 6.57 7.33
N GLU A 56 -1.33 7.56 6.64
CA GLU A 56 -2.50 7.39 5.78
C GLU A 56 -2.20 6.46 4.58
N LEU A 57 -1.00 6.58 3.99
CA LEU A 57 -0.52 5.69 2.93
C LEU A 57 -0.34 4.25 3.44
N ALA A 58 0.31 4.08 4.60
CA ALA A 58 0.50 2.76 5.20
C ALA A 58 -0.84 2.08 5.52
N PHE A 59 -1.81 2.83 6.03
CA PHE A 59 -3.17 2.33 6.25
C PHE A 59 -3.84 1.93 4.93
N MET A 60 -3.77 2.77 3.91
CA MET A 60 -4.41 2.48 2.62
C MET A 60 -3.83 1.22 1.97
N LEU A 61 -2.51 1.07 1.96
CA LEU A 61 -1.84 -0.12 1.42
C LEU A 61 -2.23 -1.39 2.21
N ALA A 62 -2.23 -1.31 3.54
CA ALA A 62 -2.63 -2.43 4.38
C ALA A 62 -4.10 -2.84 4.18
N VAL A 63 -5.00 -1.88 3.92
CA VAL A 63 -6.41 -2.18 3.57
C VAL A 63 -6.51 -2.81 2.18
N MET A 64 -5.68 -2.41 1.22
CA MET A 64 -5.65 -3.02 -0.12
C MET A 64 -5.13 -4.47 -0.10
N GLU A 65 -4.22 -4.77 0.82
CA GLU A 65 -3.70 -6.11 1.06
C GLU A 65 -4.60 -6.98 1.95
N ALA A 66 -5.61 -6.38 2.59
CA ALA A 66 -6.50 -7.09 3.49
C ALA A 66 -7.32 -8.16 2.75
N ASP A 67 -7.48 -9.32 3.37
CA ASP A 67 -8.25 -10.43 2.79
C ASP A 67 -9.73 -10.04 2.64
N THR A 68 -10.23 -9.18 3.53
CA THR A 68 -11.59 -8.65 3.48
C THR A 68 -11.66 -7.16 3.79
N ASN A 69 -12.63 -6.48 3.18
CA ASN A 69 -12.97 -5.08 3.48
C ASN A 69 -14.02 -4.98 4.61
N GLU A 70 -14.07 -5.96 5.51
CA GLU A 70 -15.01 -5.96 6.63
C GLU A 70 -14.65 -4.83 7.62
N PRO A 71 -15.64 -4.10 8.16
CA PRO A 71 -15.37 -2.96 9.05
C PRO A 71 -14.48 -3.30 10.24
N THR A 72 -14.56 -4.52 10.78
CA THR A 72 -13.72 -4.94 11.90
C THR A 72 -12.24 -5.10 11.53
N GLU A 73 -11.95 -5.56 10.31
CA GLU A 73 -10.58 -5.73 9.82
C GLU A 73 -9.97 -4.36 9.51
N VAL A 74 -10.70 -3.50 8.80
CA VAL A 74 -10.29 -2.11 8.52
C VAL A 74 -10.00 -1.34 9.81
N MET A 75 -10.84 -1.47 10.84
CA MET A 75 -10.60 -0.82 12.13
C MET A 75 -9.41 -1.41 12.89
N SER A 76 -9.09 -2.70 12.71
CA SER A 76 -7.88 -3.31 13.27
C SER A 76 -6.63 -2.73 12.61
N ILE A 77 -6.64 -2.63 11.28
CA ILE A 77 -5.53 -2.06 10.50
C ILE A 77 -5.31 -0.60 10.91
N ALA A 78 -6.37 0.21 11.02
CA ALA A 78 -6.27 1.58 11.50
C ALA A 78 -5.62 1.67 12.88
N ALA A 79 -6.03 0.81 13.82
CA ALA A 79 -5.45 0.77 15.17
C ALA A 79 -3.97 0.36 15.17
N GLU A 80 -3.56 -0.55 14.29
CA GLU A 80 -2.15 -0.95 14.11
C GLU A 80 -1.28 0.20 13.60
N GLN A 81 -1.84 1.07 12.75
CA GLN A 81 -1.18 2.29 12.27
C GLN A 81 -1.29 3.47 13.25
N GLY A 82 -1.92 3.26 14.42
CA GLY A 82 -2.13 4.32 15.42
C GLY A 82 -3.14 5.39 14.98
N MET A 83 -3.99 5.08 14.00
CA MET A 83 -5.04 5.97 13.52
C MET A 83 -6.32 5.82 14.35
N GLU A 84 -6.95 6.94 14.67
CA GLU A 84 -8.31 6.98 15.21
C GLU A 84 -9.35 7.06 14.08
N VAL A 85 -10.61 6.80 14.42
CA VAL A 85 -11.74 6.98 13.47
C VAL A 85 -11.77 8.38 12.87
N ALA A 86 -11.40 9.40 13.66
CA ALA A 86 -11.33 10.78 13.19
C ALA A 86 -10.29 10.95 12.07
N ASP A 87 -9.16 10.25 12.15
CA ASP A 87 -8.09 10.31 11.14
C ASP A 87 -8.55 9.63 9.84
N ILE A 88 -9.24 8.49 9.94
CA ILE A 88 -9.85 7.82 8.78
C ILE A 88 -10.86 8.75 8.09
N MET A 89 -11.67 9.48 8.87
CA MET A 89 -12.61 10.45 8.32
C MET A 89 -11.92 11.62 7.62
N VAL A 90 -10.81 12.11 8.18
CA VAL A 90 -10.00 13.19 7.57
C VAL A 90 -9.35 12.70 6.28
N MET A 91 -8.76 11.50 6.28
CA MET A 91 -8.21 10.86 5.09
C MET A 91 -9.28 10.71 4.00
N GLY A 92 -10.48 10.23 4.36
CA GLY A 92 -11.61 10.13 3.43
C GLY A 92 -12.01 11.48 2.83
N GLN A 93 -11.97 12.56 3.62
CA GLN A 93 -12.21 13.93 3.12
C GLN A 93 -11.10 14.42 2.20
N LYS A 94 -9.83 14.16 2.51
CA LYS A 94 -8.69 14.49 1.63
C LYS A 94 -8.87 13.83 0.26
N MET A 95 -9.17 12.54 0.25
CA MET A 95 -9.40 11.77 -0.97
C MET A 95 -10.62 12.25 -1.74
N GLN A 96 -11.73 12.58 -1.07
CA GLN A 96 -12.92 13.12 -1.71
C GLN A 96 -12.66 14.46 -2.41
N VAL A 97 -11.79 15.30 -1.85
CA VAL A 97 -11.41 16.59 -2.44
C VAL A 97 -10.38 16.41 -3.56
N ALA A 98 -9.46 15.45 -3.41
CA ALA A 98 -8.40 15.18 -4.38
C ALA A 98 -8.88 14.42 -5.63
N GLU A 99 -9.87 13.52 -5.50
CA GLU A 99 -10.37 12.67 -6.59
C GLU A 99 -10.75 13.44 -7.87
N PRO A 100 -11.57 14.51 -7.83
CA PRO A 100 -11.91 15.25 -9.05
C PRO A 100 -10.69 15.95 -9.67
N VAL A 101 -9.76 16.43 -8.85
CA VAL A 101 -8.53 17.09 -9.32
C VAL A 101 -7.59 16.09 -9.98
N MET A 102 -7.43 14.92 -9.36
CA MET A 102 -6.65 13.80 -9.91
C MET A 102 -7.23 13.35 -11.24
N ARG A 103 -8.55 13.16 -11.34
CA ARG A 103 -9.19 12.75 -12.60
C ARG A 103 -8.98 13.75 -13.73
N GLU A 104 -9.14 15.04 -13.44
CA GLU A 104 -8.88 16.09 -14.42
C GLU A 104 -7.40 16.13 -14.83
N ALA A 105 -6.47 16.02 -13.87
CA ALA A 105 -5.03 16.07 -14.12
C ALA A 105 -4.52 14.85 -14.90
N CYS A 106 -5.05 13.66 -14.60
CA CYS A 106 -4.67 12.42 -15.24
C CYS A 106 -5.46 12.12 -16.52
N GLY A 107 -6.52 12.88 -16.82
CA GLY A 107 -7.38 12.62 -17.97
C GLY A 107 -8.26 11.37 -17.81
N ILE A 108 -8.61 11.02 -16.56
CA ILE A 108 -9.36 9.81 -16.22
C ILE A 108 -10.86 10.12 -16.20
N ASP A 109 -11.53 9.74 -17.29
CA ASP A 109 -12.98 9.91 -17.43
C ASP A 109 -13.77 8.89 -16.59
N GLU A 110 -13.27 7.67 -16.36
CA GLU A 110 -13.85 6.63 -15.50
C GLU A 110 -12.77 5.61 -15.05
N PHE A 111 -12.88 5.08 -13.83
CA PHE A 111 -12.13 3.89 -13.40
C PHE A 111 -12.97 2.63 -13.62
N ASN A 112 -12.34 1.53 -14.04
CA ASN A 112 -12.92 0.20 -14.16
C ASN A 112 -13.08 -0.48 -12.79
#